data_AF-A0A1E8RB65-F1
#
_entry.id   AF-A0A1E8RB65-F1
#
_cell.length_a   1.000
_cell.length_b   1.000
_cell.length_c   1.000
_cell.angle_alpha   90.00
_cell.angle_beta   90.00
_cell.angle_gamma   90.00
#
_symmetry.space_group_name_H-M   'P 1'
#
loop_
_entity.id
_entity.type
_entity.pdbx_description
1 polymer ?
#
loop_
_entity_poly.entity_id
_entity_poly.type
_entity_poly.pdbx_seq_one_letter_code
_entity_poly.pdbx_strand_id
1 'polypeptide(L)' 'MNEKQKKNRVGRPSLPDEKRKDIKFTLRLDKEYKEKLEKIADKQRVSLTKLIRISIEKYIESLEDK' A
#
# COMPACT_ATOMS: atom_id res chain seq x y z
N MET A 1 -20.67 -37.16 35.08
CA MET A 1 -19.57 -36.89 34.12
C MET A 1 -20.17 -36.12 32.96
N ASN A 2 -19.87 -34.82 32.81
CA ASN A 2 -20.39 -34.01 31.69
C ASN A 2 -19.25 -33.73 30.71
N GLU A 3 -19.19 -34.51 29.64
CA GLU A 3 -18.29 -34.28 28.50
C GLU A 3 -18.77 -33.04 27.73
N LYS A 4 -18.06 -31.93 27.93
CA LYS A 4 -18.24 -30.72 27.14
C LYS A 4 -17.78 -30.99 25.72
N GLN A 5 -18.74 -31.11 24.80
CA GLN A 5 -18.52 -31.12 23.35
C GLN A 5 -17.63 -29.92 22.95
N LYS A 6 -16.37 -30.19 22.61
CA LYS A 6 -15.47 -29.21 22.00
C LYS A 6 -16.02 -28.88 20.61
N LYS A 7 -16.70 -27.74 20.49
CA LYS A 7 -17.02 -27.14 19.19
C LYS A 7 -15.72 -26.95 18.42
N ASN A 8 -15.50 -27.78 17.40
CA ASN A 8 -14.45 -27.58 16.41
C ASN A 8 -14.71 -26.25 15.70
N ARG A 9 -14.11 -25.18 16.22
CA ARG A 9 -13.97 -23.91 15.48
C ARG A 9 -13.03 -24.23 14.33
N VAL A 10 -13.59 -24.51 13.16
CA VAL A 10 -12.84 -24.49 11.90
C VAL A 10 -12.20 -23.12 11.82
N GLY A 11 -10.90 -23.04 12.14
CA GLY A 11 -10.12 -21.84 11.96
C GLY A 11 -10.27 -21.42 10.51
N ARG A 12 -10.54 -20.13 10.25
CA ARG A 12 -10.51 -19.62 8.88
C ARG A 12 -9.16 -20.03 8.29
N PRO A 13 -9.14 -20.68 7.10
CA PRO A 13 -7.89 -21.06 6.46
C PRO A 13 -7.04 -19.79 6.31
N SER A 14 -5.79 -19.86 6.78
CA SER A 14 -4.82 -18.81 6.52
C SER A 14 -4.58 -18.81 5.02
N LEU A 15 -5.00 -17.74 4.34
CA LEU A 15 -4.68 -17.54 2.93
C LEU A 15 -3.15 -17.65 2.78
N PRO A 16 -2.66 -18.37 1.75
CA PRO A 16 -1.23 -18.50 1.53
C PRO A 16 -0.58 -17.12 1.39
N ASP A 17 0.51 -16.89 2.14
CA ASP A 17 1.23 -15.62 2.26
C ASP A 17 1.97 -15.22 0.94
N GLU A 18 1.69 -15.90 -0.18
CA GLU A 18 2.34 -15.75 -1.48
C GLU A 18 2.00 -14.45 -2.24
N LYS A 19 1.16 -13.56 -1.68
CA LYS A 19 0.72 -12.34 -2.37
C LYS A 19 0.94 -11.03 -1.62
N ARG A 20 1.83 -10.96 -0.62
CA ARG A 20 2.30 -9.65 -0.14
C ARG A 20 3.37 -9.10 -1.11
N LYS A 21 2.97 -8.77 -2.33
CA LYS A 21 3.82 -8.05 -3.30
C LYS A 21 3.97 -6.56 -2.96
N ASP A 22 3.14 -6.05 -2.05
CA ASP A 22 3.16 -4.65 -1.66
C ASP A 22 4.11 -4.41 -0.48
N ILE A 23 5.25 -3.76 -0.74
CA ILE A 23 6.14 -3.28 0.29
C ILE A 23 5.59 -1.96 0.84
N LYS A 24 5.22 -1.96 2.12
CA LYS A 24 4.86 -0.73 2.82
C LYS A 24 6.12 -0.01 3.29
N PHE A 25 6.33 1.21 2.82
CA PHE A 25 7.37 2.09 3.32
C PHE A 25 6.76 3.41 3.81
N THR A 26 7.52 4.15 4.61
CA THR A 26 7.12 5.47 5.12
C THR A 26 8.11 6.51 4.60
N LEU A 27 7.60 7.54 3.93
CA LEU A 27 8.39 8.65 3.43
C LEU A 27 8.26 9.83 4.40
N ARG A 28 9.39 10.36 4.87
CA ARG A 28 9.42 11.60 5.66
C ARG A 28 9.58 12.77 4.71
N LEU A 29 8.66 13.73 4.80
CA LEU A 29 8.62 14.93 3.97
C LEU A 29 8.37 16.14 4.87
N ASP A 30 8.90 17.29 4.47
CA ASP A 30 8.50 18.56 5.06
C ASP A 30 7.01 18.82 4.84
N LYS A 31 6.40 19.54 5.79
CA LYS A 31 4.97 19.83 5.78
C LYS A 31 4.55 20.56 4.51
N GLU A 32 5.29 21.60 4.14
CA GLU A 32 5.02 22.38 2.92
C GLU A 32 5.10 21.53 1.64
N TYR A 33 6.01 20.56 1.62
CA TYR A 33 6.18 19.69 0.47
C TYR A 33 5.02 18.70 0.35
N LYS A 34 4.58 18.14 1.47
CA LYS A 34 3.39 17.28 1.52
C LYS A 34 2.14 18.04 1.02
N GLU A 35 1.92 19.27 1.48
CA GLU A 35 0.76 20.08 1.07
C GLU A 35 0.77 20.37 -0.44
N LYS A 36 1.96 20.61 -1.03
CA LYS A 36 2.09 20.77 -2.48
C LYS A 36 1.72 19.49 -3.23
N LEU A 37 2.18 18.33 -2.76
CA LEU A 37 1.85 17.04 -3.37
C LEU A 37 0.35 16.72 -3.25
N GLU A 38 -0.29 17.03 -2.12
CA GLU A 38 -1.73 16.87 -1.94
C GLU A 38 -2.51 17.73 -2.94
N LYS A 39 -2.15 19.00 -3.09
CA LYS A 39 -2.77 19.88 -4.11
C LYS A 39 -2.62 19.36 -5.54
N ILE A 40 -1.48 18.74 -5.86
CA ILE A 40 -1.25 18.14 -7.19
C ILE A 40 -2.11 16.88 -7.36
N ALA A 41 -2.20 16.05 -6.32
CA ALA A 41 -3.03 14.85 -6.32
C ALA A 41 -4.52 15.19 -6.50
N ASP A 42 -5.01 16.23 -5.80
CA ASP A 42 -6.37 16.76 -5.93
C ASP A 42 -6.65 17.25 -7.36
N LYS A 43 -5.73 18.04 -7.94
CA LYS A 43 -5.87 18.51 -9.33
C LYS A 43 -5.99 17.37 -10.34
N GLN A 44 -5.27 16.27 -10.10
CA GLN A 44 -5.28 15.09 -10.97
C GLN A 44 -6.39 14.08 -10.60
N ARG A 45 -7.20 14.35 -9.56
CA ARG A 45 -8.24 13.45 -9.03
C ARG A 45 -7.70 12.04 -8.70
N VAL A 46 -6.50 11.98 -8.14
CA VAL A 46 -5.86 10.73 -7.70
C VAL A 46 -5.49 10.81 -6.22
N SER A 47 -5.32 9.67 -5.57
CA SER A 47 -4.78 9.64 -4.21
C SER A 47 -3.30 10.02 -4.21
N LEU A 48 -2.83 10.60 -3.11
CA LEU A 48 -1.42 10.93 -2.92
C LEU A 48 -0.51 9.70 -3.17
N THR A 49 -0.91 8.53 -2.67
CA THR A 49 -0.18 7.27 -2.89
C THR A 49 -0.08 6.91 -4.37
N LYS A 50 -1.17 7.09 -5.13
CA LYS A 50 -1.20 6.81 -6.57
C LYS A 50 -0.33 7.82 -7.34
N LEU A 51 -0.36 9.09 -6.95
CA LEU A 51 0.51 10.12 -7.51
C LEU A 51 2.00 9.76 -7.33
N ILE A 52 2.39 9.38 -6.11
CA ILE A 52 3.77 8.99 -5.80
C ILE A 52 4.19 7.77 -6.63
N ARG A 53 3.32 6.75 -6.71
CA ARG A 53 3.60 5.55 -7.52
C ARG A 53 3.87 5.90 -8.99
N ILE A 54 2.97 6.64 -9.62
CA ILE A 54 3.12 7.05 -11.03
C ILE A 54 4.38 7.89 -11.23
N SER A 55 4.70 8.76 -10.27
CA SER A 55 5.88 9.62 -10.37
C SER A 55 7.18 8.80 -10.28
N ILE A 56 7.22 7.78 -9.41
CA ILE A 56 8.36 6.86 -9.30
C ILE A 56 8.49 6.02 -10.57
N GLU A 57 7.39 5.46 -11.09
CA GLU A 57 7.40 4.67 -12.33
C GLU A 57 7.95 5.49 -13.50
N LYS A 58 7.45 6.72 -13.70
CA LYS A 58 7.95 7.63 -14.74
C LYS A 58 9.40 8.03 -14.56
N TYR A 59 9.84 8.23 -13.31
CA TYR A 59 11.22 8.57 -13.03
C TYR A 59 12.17 7.42 -13.39
N ILE A 60 11.80 6.17 -13.05
CA ILE A 60 12.55 4.97 -13.43
C ILE A 60 12.60 4.84 -14.95
N GLU A 61 11.47 4.96 -15.64
CA GLU A 61 11.43 4.92 -17.12
C GLU A 61 12.37 5.96 -17.75
N SER A 62 12.40 7.18 -17.20
CA SER A 62 13.30 8.24 -17.69
C SER A 62 14.80 7.98 -17.48
N LEU A 63 15.15 7.03 -16.60
CA LEU A 63 16.54 6.63 -16.36
C LEU A 63 16.96 5.46 -17.25
N GLU A 64 16.02 4.61 -17.68
CA GLU A 64 16.28 3.47 -18.56
C GLU A 64 16.43 3.87 -20.03
N ASP A 65 15.88 5.03 -20.43
CA ASP A 65 16.03 5.60 -21.80
C ASP A 65 17.39 6.34 -22.01
N LYS A 66 18.41 6.06 -21.18
CA LYS A 66 19.77 6.59 -21.28
C LYS A 66 20.82 5.49 -21.32
#